data_AF-A0A8S4QWR1-F1
#
_entry.id   AF-A0A8S4QWR1-F1
#
_cell.length_a   1.000
_cell.length_b   1.000
_cell.length_c   1.000
_cell.angle_alpha   90.00
_cell.angle_beta   90.00
_cell.angle_gamma   90.00
#
_symmetry.space_group_name_H-M   'P 1'
#
loop_
_entity.id
_entity.type
_entity.pdbx_description
1 polymer ?
#
loop_
_entity_poly.entity_id
_entity_poly.type
_entity_poly.pdbx_seq_one_letter_code
_entity_poly.pdbx_strand_id
1 'polypeptide(L)'
;MAADTAVAASPEETLEALLREAEALKQRLEEERQKLNDVTLSSVAERLEPLNIPNLKMRRVLKGHQSKVLCCDWSPDKRHLVSSSQDGKLIIWDAFSNTKELTIAMASTWVMACAYAP
;
A
#
# COMPACT_ATOMS: atom_id res chain seq x y z
N MET A 1 43.81 -42.87 10.48
CA MET A 1 42.41 -42.41 10.46
C MET A 1 42.42 -40.94 10.82
N ALA A 2 42.34 -40.06 9.83
CA ALA A 2 42.33 -38.62 10.06
C ALA A 2 40.93 -38.24 10.54
N ALA A 3 40.84 -37.75 11.79
CA ALA A 3 39.64 -37.17 12.34
C ALA A 3 39.50 -35.77 11.76
N ASP A 4 38.46 -35.60 10.96
CA ASP A 4 38.01 -34.35 10.35
C ASP A 4 37.40 -33.46 11.44
N THR A 5 38.24 -32.74 12.18
CA THR A 5 37.78 -31.73 13.14
C THR A 5 37.42 -30.47 12.38
N ALA A 6 36.19 -30.45 11.85
CA ALA A 6 35.51 -29.22 11.45
C ALA A 6 35.25 -28.40 12.72
N VAL A 7 36.15 -27.46 13.01
CA VAL A 7 35.91 -26.40 13.99
C VAL A 7 34.67 -25.64 13.52
N ALA A 8 33.56 -25.78 14.24
CA ALA A 8 32.36 -25.00 13.97
C ALA A 8 32.73 -23.51 14.08
N ALA A 9 32.61 -22.79 12.96
CA ALA A 9 32.90 -21.37 12.89
C ALA A 9 32.15 -20.63 14.00
N SER A 10 32.81 -19.66 14.62
CA SER A 10 32.19 -18.84 15.66
C SER A 10 30.94 -18.13 15.11
N PRO A 11 29.95 -17.81 15.96
CA PRO A 11 28.76 -17.07 15.53
C PRO A 11 29.09 -15.74 14.81
N GLU A 12 30.21 -15.09 15.18
CA GLU A 12 30.68 -13.86 14.55
C GLU A 12 31.22 -14.09 13.13
N GLU A 13 32.06 -15.12 12.94
CA GLU A 13 32.54 -15.52 11.60
C GLU A 13 31.38 -15.94 10.67
N THR A 14 30.35 -16.56 11.25
CA THR A 14 29.13 -16.93 10.52
C THR A 14 28.31 -15.69 10.13
N LEU A 15 28.18 -14.71 11.02
CA LEU A 15 27.50 -13.45 10.73
C LEU A 15 28.22 -12.65 9.63
N GLU A 16 29.55 -12.54 9.71
CA GLU A 16 30.34 -11.87 8.68
C GLU A 16 30.21 -12.56 7.32
N ALA A 17 30.23 -13.90 7.29
CA ALA A 17 30.03 -14.65 6.06
C ALA A 17 28.67 -14.37 5.43
N LEU A 18 27.59 -14.37 6.22
CA LEU A 18 26.24 -14.08 5.75
C LEU A 18 26.10 -12.63 5.25
N LEU A 19 26.73 -11.66 5.93
CA LEU A 19 26.74 -10.27 5.46
C LEU A 19 27.46 -10.11 4.12
N ARG A 20 28.60 -10.79 3.93
CA ARG A 20 29.32 -10.79 2.64
C ARG A 20 28.50 -11.43 1.53
N GLU A 21 27.84 -12.54 1.82
CA GLU A 21 26.96 -13.20 0.85
C GLU A 21 25.77 -12.31 0.47
N ALA A 22 25.13 -11.65 1.45
CA ALA A 22 24.03 -10.73 1.20
C ALA A 22 24.45 -9.53 0.33
N GLU A 23 25.62 -8.94 0.58
CA GLU A 23 26.12 -7.82 -0.24
C GLU A 23 26.48 -8.30 -1.65
N ALA A 24 27.05 -9.51 -1.80
CA ALA A 24 27.34 -10.09 -3.10
C ALA A 24 26.05 -10.36 -3.91
N LEU A 25 25.01 -10.89 -3.27
CA LEU A 25 23.70 -11.11 -3.90
C LEU A 25 23.04 -9.80 -4.32
N LYS A 26 23.13 -8.76 -3.48
CA LYS A 26 22.63 -7.41 -3.78
C LYS A 26 23.36 -6.79 -4.97
N GLN A 27 24.69 -6.89 -5.02
CA GLN A 27 25.49 -6.42 -6.17
C GLN A 27 25.10 -7.14 -7.45
N ARG A 28 25.00 -8.47 -7.40
CA ARG A 28 24.57 -9.27 -8.56
C ARG A 28 23.16 -8.91 -9.04
N LEU A 29 22.22 -8.66 -8.12
CA LEU A 29 20.87 -8.22 -8.48
C LEU A 29 20.88 -6.85 -9.17
N GLU A 30 21.71 -5.93 -8.69
CA GLU A 30 21.86 -4.60 -9.27
C GLU A 30 22.46 -4.67 -10.69
N GLU A 31 23.48 -5.50 -10.88
CA GLU A 31 24.06 -5.75 -12.21
C GLU A 31 23.04 -6.33 -13.20
N GLU A 32 22.25 -7.34 -12.79
CA GLU A 32 21.21 -7.92 -13.65
C GLU A 32 20.07 -6.92 -13.95
N ARG A 33 19.69 -6.09 -12.97
CA ARG A 33 18.72 -5.00 -13.20
C ARG A 33 19.25 -3.99 -14.21
N GLN A 34 20.52 -3.60 -14.11
CA GLN A 34 21.13 -2.66 -15.05
C GLN A 34 21.19 -3.22 -16.48
N LYS A 35 21.42 -4.52 -16.65
CA LYS A 35 21.36 -5.17 -17.97
C LYS A 35 19.97 -5.11 -18.61
N LEU A 36 18.92 -5.16 -17.80
CA LEU A 36 17.52 -5.12 -18.26
C LEU A 36 16.98 -3.69 -18.42
N ASN A 37 17.68 -2.67 -17.93
CA ASN A 37 17.27 -1.26 -18.00
C ASN A 37 17.71 -0.63 -19.34
N ASP A 38 17.10 -1.06 -20.43
CA ASP A 38 17.38 -0.59 -21.79
C ASP A 38 16.83 0.82 -22.10
N VAL A 39 15.66 1.15 -21.56
CA VAL A 39 15.01 2.46 -21.74
C VAL A 39 14.23 2.85 -20.48
N THR A 40 14.08 4.15 -20.24
CA THR A 40 13.24 4.66 -19.15
C THR A 40 11.79 4.81 -19.58
N LEU A 41 10.86 4.70 -18.62
CA LEU A 41 9.44 4.96 -18.85
C LEU A 41 9.19 6.35 -19.48
N SER A 42 9.97 7.36 -19.09
CA SER A 42 9.83 8.72 -19.62
C SER A 42 10.11 8.78 -21.12
N SER A 43 11.16 8.11 -21.60
CA SER A 43 11.51 8.08 -23.04
C SER A 43 10.45 7.33 -23.86
N VAL A 44 9.84 6.29 -23.29
CA VAL A 44 8.72 5.59 -23.95
C VAL A 44 7.47 6.48 -23.97
N ALA A 45 7.20 7.22 -22.89
CA ALA A 45 6.04 8.08 -22.75
C ALA A 45 6.06 9.33 -23.66
N GLU A 46 7.24 9.79 -24.11
CA GLU A 46 7.37 10.89 -25.09
C GLU A 46 6.68 10.58 -26.43
N ARG A 47 6.44 9.30 -26.73
CA ARG A 47 5.73 8.86 -27.94
C ARG A 47 4.21 8.98 -27.82
N LEU A 48 3.70 9.25 -26.62
CA LEU A 48 2.27 9.35 -26.34
C LEU A 48 1.81 10.80 -26.46
N GLU A 49 0.59 10.99 -26.93
CA GLU A 49 -0.04 12.31 -26.90
C GLU A 49 -0.30 12.74 -25.44
N PRO A 50 0.05 13.98 -25.06
CA PRO A 50 -0.26 14.49 -23.73
C PRO A 50 -1.76 14.50 -23.46
N LEU A 51 -2.16 14.01 -22.29
CA LEU A 51 -3.56 14.03 -21.88
C LEU A 51 -4.01 15.45 -21.59
N ASN A 52 -5.21 15.80 -22.09
CA ASN A 52 -5.91 16.99 -21.62
C ASN A 52 -6.51 16.71 -20.24
N ILE A 53 -6.02 17.40 -19.22
CA ILE A 53 -6.43 17.18 -17.83
C ILE A 53 -7.88 17.65 -17.66
N PRO A 54 -8.83 16.77 -17.28
CA PRO A 54 -10.22 17.17 -17.13
C PRO A 54 -10.40 18.11 -15.94
N ASN A 55 -11.32 19.06 -16.05
CA ASN A 55 -11.71 19.95 -14.96
C ASN A 55 -12.53 19.18 -13.92
N LEU A 56 -11.85 18.66 -12.89
CA LEU A 56 -12.45 17.94 -11.79
C LEU A 56 -13.22 18.90 -10.87
N LYS A 57 -14.51 18.62 -10.68
CA LYS A 57 -15.39 19.37 -9.77
C LYS A 57 -15.94 18.46 -8.69
N MET A 58 -15.91 18.94 -7.45
CA MET A 58 -16.55 18.27 -6.32
C MET A 58 -18.06 18.12 -6.57
N ARG A 59 -18.54 16.87 -6.61
CA ARG A 59 -19.97 16.58 -6.84
C ARG A 59 -20.77 16.42 -5.56
N ARG A 60 -20.12 15.98 -4.48
CA ARG A 60 -20.76 15.64 -3.20
C ARG A 60 -19.85 15.98 -2.02
N VAL A 61 -20.48 16.29 -0.89
CA VAL A 61 -19.82 16.45 0.42
C VAL A 61 -20.59 15.58 1.41
N LEU A 62 -19.97 14.48 1.84
CA LEU A 62 -20.57 13.52 2.76
C LEU A 62 -20.33 14.00 4.21
N LYS A 63 -21.31 14.70 4.79
CA LYS A 63 -21.21 15.26 6.15
C LYS A 63 -21.82 14.29 7.16
N GLY A 64 -21.05 13.84 8.16
CA GLY A 64 -21.57 12.96 9.20
C GLY A 64 -20.62 12.55 10.31
N HIS A 65 -19.35 12.32 9.99
CA HIS A 65 -18.35 12.05 11.01
C HIS A 65 -18.13 13.27 11.92
N GLN A 66 -17.90 13.01 13.20
CA GLN A 66 -17.71 14.03 14.24
C GLN A 66 -16.22 14.30 14.52
N SER A 67 -15.34 13.52 13.89
CA SER A 67 -13.90 13.68 13.99
C SER A 67 -13.24 13.36 12.65
N LYS A 68 -11.91 13.24 12.63
CA LYS A 68 -11.11 12.97 11.44
C LYS A 68 -11.56 11.67 10.78
N VAL A 69 -11.88 11.72 9.49
CA VAL A 69 -12.03 10.54 8.65
C VAL A 69 -10.64 10.00 8.35
N LEU A 70 -10.42 8.71 8.60
CA LEU A 70 -9.09 8.08 8.54
C LEU A 70 -8.95 7.15 7.34
N CYS A 71 -10.05 6.53 6.91
CA CYS A 71 -10.07 5.64 5.75
C CYS A 71 -11.45 5.68 5.08
N CYS A 72 -11.49 5.33 3.80
CA CYS A 72 -12.72 5.05 3.07
C CYS A 72 -12.47 4.00 1.99
N ASP A 73 -13.49 3.21 1.68
CA ASP A 73 -13.42 2.21 0.62
C ASP A 73 -14.74 2.09 -0.15
N TRP A 74 -14.64 1.86 -1.46
CA TRP A 74 -15.79 1.75 -2.35
C TRP A 74 -16.32 0.33 -2.36
N SER A 75 -17.65 0.21 -2.33
CA SER A 75 -18.31 -1.04 -2.65
C SER A 75 -18.13 -1.37 -4.15
N PRO A 76 -17.99 -2.66 -4.50
CA PRO A 76 -17.98 -3.14 -5.89
C PRO A 76 -19.21 -2.73 -6.72
N ASP A 77 -20.33 -2.40 -6.05
CA ASP A 77 -21.56 -1.92 -6.69
C ASP A 77 -21.45 -0.48 -7.26
N LYS A 78 -20.33 0.21 -7.02
CA LYS A 78 -20.03 1.58 -7.50
C LYS A 78 -20.97 2.67 -6.96
N ARG A 79 -21.82 2.34 -5.99
CA ARG A 79 -22.81 3.23 -5.37
C ARG A 79 -22.50 3.48 -3.91
N HIS A 80 -22.12 2.45 -3.17
CA HIS A 80 -21.88 2.55 -1.75
C HIS A 80 -20.41 2.80 -1.43
N LEU A 81 -20.19 3.51 -0.33
CA LEU A 81 -18.88 3.79 0.24
C LEU A 81 -18.94 3.49 1.73
N VAL A 82 -17.92 2.86 2.30
CA VAL A 82 -17.70 2.83 3.75
C VAL A 82 -16.65 3.88 4.11
N SER A 83 -16.82 4.58 5.22
CA SER A 83 -15.77 5.43 5.80
C SER A 83 -15.59 5.18 7.29
N SER A 84 -14.36 5.27 7.75
CA SER A 84 -13.98 5.13 9.15
C SER A 84 -13.47 6.45 9.73
N SER A 85 -13.68 6.64 11.04
CA SER A 85 -13.32 7.89 11.70
C SER A 85 -12.71 7.65 13.08
N GLN A 86 -11.98 8.66 13.52
CA GLN A 86 -11.44 8.76 14.87
C GLN A 86 -12.55 8.76 15.94
N ASP A 87 -13.78 9.15 15.59
CA ASP A 87 -14.95 9.14 16.49
C ASP A 87 -15.44 7.73 16.88
N GLY A 88 -14.79 6.67 16.38
CA GLY A 88 -15.19 5.29 16.67
C GLY A 88 -16.39 4.82 15.86
N LYS A 89 -16.73 5.50 14.75
CA LYS A 89 -17.84 5.09 13.88
C LYS A 89 -17.36 4.73 12.48
N LEU A 90 -18.01 3.73 11.91
CA LEU A 90 -18.05 3.46 10.48
C LEU A 90 -19.38 4.00 9.94
N ILE A 91 -19.37 4.64 8.79
CA ILE A 91 -20.58 5.06 8.10
C ILE A 91 -20.59 4.43 6.70
N ILE A 92 -21.70 3.79 6.33
CA ILE A 92 -21.99 3.38 4.96
C ILE A 92 -22.84 4.46 4.31
N TRP A 93 -22.41 4.90 3.14
CA TRP A 93 -23.01 5.99 2.38
C TRP A 93 -23.53 5.48 1.06
N ASP A 94 -24.64 6.04 0.60
CA ASP A 94 -25.00 6.04 -0.82
C ASP A 94 -24.42 7.32 -1.46
N ALA A 95 -23.41 7.14 -2.30
CA ALA A 95 -22.69 8.25 -2.91
C ALA A 95 -23.51 9.05 -3.94
N PHE A 96 -24.56 8.44 -4.52
CA PHE A 96 -25.39 9.13 -5.52
C PHE A 96 -26.40 10.06 -4.85
N SER A 97 -27.10 9.55 -3.84
CA SER A 97 -28.14 10.26 -3.10
C SER A 97 -27.61 11.13 -1.97
N ASN A 98 -26.33 10.99 -1.58
CA ASN A 98 -25.70 11.69 -0.46
C ASN A 98 -26.35 11.37 0.90
N THR A 99 -26.80 10.12 1.08
CA THR A 99 -27.45 9.67 2.32
C THR A 99 -26.53 8.75 3.13
N LYS A 100 -26.69 8.80 4.47
CA LYS A 100 -26.11 7.81 5.38
C LYS A 100 -27.06 6.64 5.45
N GLU A 101 -26.64 5.47 4.99
CA GLU A 101 -27.48 4.27 5.04
C GLU A 101 -27.32 3.56 6.38
N LEU A 102 -26.08 3.43 6.85
CA LEU A 102 -25.78 2.74 8.09
C LEU A 102 -24.70 3.47 8.86
N THR A 103 -24.81 3.48 10.19
CA THR A 103 -23.76 3.93 11.09
C THR A 103 -23.49 2.83 12.10
N ILE A 104 -22.25 2.34 12.11
CA ILE A 104 -21.81 1.25 12.98
C ILE A 104 -20.85 1.84 14.00
N ALA A 105 -21.21 1.77 15.28
CA ALA A 105 -20.33 2.18 16.38
C ALA A 105 -19.37 1.03 16.71
N MET A 106 -18.08 1.34 16.76
CA MET A 106 -17.02 0.43 17.16
C MET A 106 -16.74 0.57 18.66
N ALA A 107 -16.17 -0.49 19.25
CA ALA A 107 -15.80 -0.50 20.66
C ALA A 107 -14.62 0.43 20.98
N SER A 108 -13.81 0.79 19.97
CA SER A 108 -12.68 1.68 20.10
C SER A 108 -12.86 2.94 19.25
N THR A 109 -12.23 4.02 19.70
CA THR A 109 -11.96 5.19 18.86
C THR A 109 -10.80 4.89 17.89
N TRP A 110 -10.47 5.85 17.01
CA TRP A 110 -9.35 5.71 16.07
C TRP A 110 -9.45 4.51 15.12
N VAL A 111 -10.57 4.41 14.40
CA VAL A 111 -10.73 3.35 13.39
C VAL A 111 -9.91 3.72 12.16
N MET A 112 -8.68 3.24 12.09
CA MET A 112 -7.68 3.63 11.10
C MET A 112 -7.90 3.04 9.70
N ALA A 113 -8.61 1.91 9.61
CA ALA A 113 -8.81 1.20 8.35
C ALA A 113 -10.22 0.62 8.28
N CYS A 114 -10.77 0.63 7.08
CA CYS A 114 -12.00 -0.08 6.71
C CYS A 114 -11.86 -0.59 5.29
N ALA A 115 -12.54 -1.67 4.97
CA ALA A 115 -12.62 -2.21 3.62
C ALA A 115 -14.05 -2.70 3.35
N TYR A 116 -14.48 -2.57 2.10
CA TYR A 116 -15.70 -3.19 1.62
C TYR A 116 -15.40 -4.63 1.17
N ALA A 117 -16.34 -5.54 1.38
CA ALA A 117 -16.23 -6.88 0.82
C ALA A 117 -16.31 -6.85 -0.73
N PRO A 118 -15.63 -7.78 -1.42
CA PRO A 118 -15.65 -7.87 -2.88
C PRO A 118 -16.98 -8.36 -3.45
#